data_AF-A0A2D6XLU2-F1
#
_entry.id   AF-A0A2D6XLU2-F1
#
_cell.length_a   1.000
_cell.length_b   1.000
_cell.length_c   1.000
_cell.angle_alpha   90.00
_cell.angle_beta   90.00
_cell.angle_gamma   90.00
#
_symmetry.space_group_name_H-M   'P 1'
#
loop_
_entity.id
_entity.type
_entity.pdbx_description
1 polymer ?
#
loop_
_entity_poly.entity_id
_entity_poly.type
_entity_poly.pdbx_seq_one_letter_code
_entity_poly.pdbx_strand_id
1 'polypeptide(L)'
;MGKLDYGLIFLLGFFSCAFIFLLYFGFGEMVGLVVADDLDLSAPSDWIADEDVLVLDDRVIIFVDNATLSGYEPTGSMRPVLGAGAGGLRVVPESEGQVKVGDIISFRADEKLIVHRIVEKGLDGEGVYFVTKGDNNSVVDGKIRFEEIEYVTVGVFW
;
A
#
# COMPACT_ATOMS: atom_id res chain seq x y z
N MET A 1 -15.82 -51.68 -24.17
CA MET A 1 -15.66 -50.82 -22.99
C MET A 1 -14.16 -50.78 -22.69
N GLY A 2 -13.45 -49.78 -23.23
CA GLY A 2 -11.99 -49.71 -23.15
C GLY A 2 -11.55 -49.42 -21.72
N LYS A 3 -10.62 -50.20 -21.18
CA LYS A 3 -10.02 -49.93 -19.86
C LYS A 3 -9.24 -48.62 -19.97
N LEU A 4 -9.64 -47.63 -19.18
CA LEU A 4 -8.93 -46.36 -19.07
C LEU A 4 -7.57 -46.65 -18.41
N ASP A 5 -6.48 -46.33 -19.09
CA ASP A 5 -5.13 -46.53 -18.57
C ASP A 5 -4.79 -45.40 -17.60
N TYR A 6 -4.91 -45.68 -16.30
CA TYR A 6 -4.62 -44.72 -15.24
C TYR A 6 -3.16 -44.22 -15.26
N GLY A 7 -2.23 -45.00 -15.82
CA GLY A 7 -0.84 -44.56 -16.00
C GLY A 7 -0.73 -43.43 -17.02
N LEU A 8 -1.51 -43.49 -18.10
CA LEU A 8 -1.56 -42.44 -19.12
C LEU A 8 -2.13 -41.14 -18.56
N ILE A 9 -3.17 -41.22 -17.72
CA ILE A 9 -3.81 -40.06 -17.09
C ILE A 9 -2.85 -39.38 -16.10
N PHE A 10 -2.13 -40.18 -15.32
CA PHE A 10 -1.12 -39.66 -14.39
C PHE A 10 0.01 -38.94 -15.13
N LEU A 11 0.53 -39.52 -16.22
CA LEU A 11 1.57 -38.90 -17.02
C LEU A 11 1.08 -37.60 -17.67
N LEU A 12 -0.16 -37.57 -18.20
CA LEU A 12 -0.73 -36.37 -18.77
C LEU A 12 -0.84 -35.24 -17.74
N GLY A 13 -1.28 -35.56 -16.52
CA GLY A 13 -1.35 -34.61 -15.41
C GLY A 13 0.04 -34.14 -14.96
N PHE A 14 0.99 -35.05 -14.82
CA PHE A 14 2.36 -34.74 -14.41
C PHE A 14 3.06 -33.80 -15.39
N PHE A 15 2.96 -34.07 -16.70
CA PHE A 15 3.55 -33.20 -17.73
C PHE A 15 2.85 -31.86 -17.85
N SER A 16 1.53 -31.79 -17.62
CA SER A 16 0.80 -30.52 -17.56
C SER A 16 1.33 -29.63 -16.42
N CYS A 17 1.47 -30.19 -15.21
CA CYS A 17 2.01 -29.45 -14.06
C CYS A 17 3.47 -29.06 -14.24
N ALA A 18 4.30 -29.96 -14.76
CA ALA A 18 5.72 -29.68 -15.03
C ALA A 18 5.90 -28.57 -16.07
N PHE A 19 5.05 -28.53 -17.11
CA PHE A 19 5.09 -27.48 -18.13
C PHE A 19 4.68 -26.11 -17.58
N ILE A 20 3.65 -26.05 -16.72
CA ILE A 20 3.27 -24.82 -16.01
C ILE A 20 4.41 -24.33 -15.12
N PHE A 21 5.06 -25.24 -14.38
CA PHE A 21 6.19 -24.90 -13.53
C PHE A 21 7.41 -24.38 -14.33
N LEU A 22 7.65 -24.96 -15.51
CA LEU A 22 8.74 -24.55 -16.40
C LEU A 22 8.45 -23.20 -17.08
N LEU A 23 7.19 -22.91 -17.41
CA LEU A 23 6.77 -21.58 -17.84
C LEU A 23 6.93 -20.54 -16.73
N TYR A 24 6.59 -20.88 -15.48
CA TYR A 24 6.74 -20.00 -14.32
C TYR A 24 8.21 -19.60 -14.08
N PHE A 25 9.14 -20.57 -14.10
CA PHE A 25 10.56 -20.29 -13.89
C PHE A 25 11.28 -19.78 -15.14
N GLY A 26 10.76 -20.03 -16.35
CA GLY A 26 11.38 -19.65 -17.62
C GLY A 26 10.98 -18.26 -18.15
N PHE A 27 9.79 -17.78 -17.81
CA PHE A 27 9.24 -16.49 -18.25
C PHE A 27 8.81 -15.67 -17.02
N GLY A 28 9.76 -15.34 -16.15
CA GLY A 28 9.56 -14.79 -14.80
C GLY A 28 8.76 -13.49 -14.64
N GLU A 29 7.93 -13.08 -15.60
CA GLU A 29 7.00 -11.95 -15.47
C GLU A 29 5.63 -12.12 -16.16
N MET A 30 5.32 -13.22 -16.89
CA MET A 30 4.13 -13.24 -17.77
C MET A 30 3.07 -14.30 -17.42
N VAL A 31 2.93 -14.66 -16.15
CA VAL A 31 1.74 -15.38 -15.69
C VAL A 31 1.20 -14.64 -14.48
N GLY A 32 0.21 -13.78 -14.73
CA GLY A 32 -0.62 -13.16 -13.69
C GLY A 32 -1.49 -14.21 -13.01
N LEU A 33 -0.85 -15.08 -12.22
CA LEU A 33 -1.53 -15.88 -11.23
C LEU A 33 -1.73 -14.95 -10.04
N VAL A 34 -2.96 -14.48 -9.86
CA VAL A 34 -3.37 -13.78 -8.64
C VAL A 34 -3.26 -14.79 -7.51
N VAL A 35 -2.06 -14.89 -6.93
CA VAL A 35 -1.93 -15.37 -5.56
C VAL A 35 -2.72 -14.36 -4.76
N ALA A 36 -3.84 -14.78 -4.19
CA ALA A 36 -4.45 -14.06 -3.09
C ALA A 36 -3.46 -14.20 -1.93
N ASP A 37 -2.39 -13.42 -2.00
CA ASP A 37 -1.62 -13.08 -0.82
C ASP A 37 -2.66 -12.41 0.09
N ASP A 38 -2.82 -12.96 1.29
CA ASP A 38 -3.46 -12.24 2.37
C ASP A 38 -2.90 -10.82 2.30
N LEU A 39 -3.77 -9.81 2.19
CA LEU A 39 -3.40 -8.40 2.08
C LEU A 39 -2.59 -8.03 3.34
N ASP A 40 -1.30 -8.33 3.35
CA ASP A 40 -0.37 -7.89 4.37
C ASP A 40 -0.19 -6.41 4.10
N LEU A 41 -1.11 -5.62 4.65
CA LEU A 41 -1.06 -4.16 4.57
C LEU A 41 0.30 -3.77 5.11
N SER A 42 1.18 -3.34 4.22
CA SER A 42 2.52 -2.93 4.62
C SER A 42 2.37 -1.80 5.64
N ALA A 43 3.13 -1.90 6.74
CA ALA A 43 3.18 -0.84 7.73
C ALA A 43 3.70 0.46 7.08
N PRO A 44 3.30 1.63 7.58
CA PRO A 44 3.87 2.90 7.14
C PRO A 44 5.39 2.89 7.26
N SER A 45 6.05 3.67 6.39
CA SER A 45 7.48 3.90 6.50
C SER A 45 7.81 4.66 7.76
N ASP A 46 9.07 4.54 8.20
CA ASP A 46 9.60 5.40 9.23
C ASP A 46 9.93 6.79 8.64
N TRP A 47 9.17 7.80 9.05
CA TRP A 47 9.31 9.19 8.62
C TRP A 47 9.91 10.09 9.71
N ILE A 48 10.05 9.61 10.94
CA ILE A 48 10.52 10.38 12.09
C ILE A 48 11.54 9.50 12.80
N ALA A 49 12.83 9.83 12.64
CA ALA A 49 13.87 9.04 13.27
C ALA A 49 13.79 9.15 14.80
N ASP A 50 14.20 8.10 15.51
CA ASP A 50 14.22 8.11 16.99
C ASP A 50 15.04 9.28 17.57
N GLU A 51 16.07 9.75 16.86
CA GLU A 51 16.88 10.92 17.25
C GLU A 51 16.12 12.25 17.19
N ASP A 52 15.03 12.31 16.41
CA ASP A 52 14.12 13.45 16.30
C ASP A 52 13.01 13.41 17.37
N VAL A 53 13.02 12.42 18.26
CA VAL A 53 12.04 12.27 19.34
C VAL A 53 12.72 12.43 20.69
N LEU A 54 12.43 13.55 21.37
CA LEU A 54 12.90 13.81 22.73
C LEU A 54 11.77 13.57 23.74
N VAL A 55 11.96 12.55 24.58
CA VAL A 55 11.07 12.24 25.70
C VAL A 55 11.63 12.85 26.98
N LEU A 56 10.87 13.76 27.57
CA LEU A 56 11.16 14.41 28.85
C LEU A 56 10.13 13.96 29.91
N ASP A 57 10.41 14.27 31.18
CA ASP A 57 9.53 13.88 32.29
C ASP A 57 8.10 14.44 32.18
N ASP A 58 7.93 15.60 31.53
CA ASP A 58 6.65 16.32 31.44
C ASP A 58 6.08 16.43 30.02
N ARG A 59 6.84 16.04 28.98
CA ARG A 59 6.44 16.23 27.58
C ARG A 59 7.22 15.34 26.62
N VAL A 60 6.66 15.18 25.41
CA VAL A 60 7.35 14.64 24.25
C VAL A 60 7.52 15.77 23.24
N ILE A 61 8.72 15.93 22.70
CA ILE A 61 9.03 16.87 21.62
C ILE A 61 9.41 16.04 20.40
N ILE A 62 8.73 16.28 19.29
CA ILE A 62 9.00 15.63 18.02
C ILE A 62 9.46 16.71 17.04
N PHE A 63 10.68 16.59 16.54
CA PHE A 63 11.25 17.51 15.56
C PHE A 63 10.89 17.03 14.16
N VAL A 64 10.01 17.76 13.47
CA VAL A 64 9.62 17.44 12.10
C VAL A 64 9.56 18.73 11.29
N ASP A 65 10.35 18.78 10.22
CA ASP A 65 10.40 19.94 9.34
C ASP A 65 9.10 20.07 8.53
N ASN A 66 8.62 21.31 8.41
CA ASN A 66 7.43 21.68 7.63
C ASN A 66 6.16 20.86 7.96
N ALA A 67 6.04 20.39 9.20
CA ALA A 67 4.90 19.60 9.62
C ALA A 67 3.63 20.44 9.79
N THR A 68 2.49 19.85 9.43
CA THR A 68 1.16 20.43 9.56
C THR A 68 0.24 19.48 10.33
N LEU A 69 -0.64 20.04 11.16
CA LEU A 69 -1.68 19.28 11.86
C LEU A 69 -2.95 19.17 11.00
N SER A 70 -3.63 18.03 11.10
CA SER A 70 -4.91 17.78 10.43
C SER A 70 -5.91 17.13 11.36
N GLY A 71 -7.19 17.42 11.15
CA GLY A 71 -8.27 16.51 11.54
C GLY A 71 -8.59 15.55 10.38
N TYR A 72 -9.05 14.35 10.70
CA TYR A 72 -9.56 13.40 9.72
C TYR A 72 -11.07 13.23 9.86
N GLU A 73 -11.78 13.33 8.73
CA GLU A 73 -13.22 13.11 8.69
C GLU A 73 -13.54 11.62 8.94
N PRO A 74 -14.49 11.30 9.82
CA PRO A 74 -14.82 9.92 10.18
C PRO A 74 -15.71 9.24 9.14
N THR A 75 -15.24 9.16 7.89
CA THR A 75 -15.95 8.50 6.78
C THR A 75 -16.08 6.99 6.99
N GLY A 76 -15.20 6.40 7.81
CA GLY A 76 -15.14 4.97 8.08
C GLY A 76 -14.25 4.18 7.11
N SER A 77 -13.72 4.80 6.04
CA SER A 77 -12.87 4.11 5.05
C SER A 77 -11.50 3.72 5.60
N MET A 78 -11.01 4.45 6.60
CA MET A 78 -9.72 4.21 7.23
C MET A 78 -9.81 3.48 8.58
N ARG A 79 -10.97 2.92 8.94
CA ARG A 79 -11.05 2.10 10.16
C ARG A 79 -10.23 0.80 9.99
N PRO A 80 -9.59 0.28 11.05
CA PRO A 80 -9.56 0.79 12.42
C PRO A 80 -8.52 1.91 12.67
N VAL A 81 -7.73 2.28 11.67
CA VAL A 81 -6.56 3.15 11.82
C VAL A 81 -6.89 4.63 11.99
N LEU A 82 -7.97 5.14 11.38
CA LEU A 82 -8.50 6.50 11.60
C LEU A 82 -10.00 6.44 11.86
N GLY A 83 -10.47 7.28 12.78
CA GLY A 83 -11.86 7.32 13.23
C GLY A 83 -12.27 8.69 13.75
N ALA A 84 -13.43 8.77 14.42
CA ALA A 84 -13.92 10.02 14.98
C ALA A 84 -12.94 10.59 16.02
N GLY A 85 -12.60 11.86 15.88
CA GLY A 85 -11.64 12.55 16.75
C GLY A 85 -10.17 12.36 16.35
N ALA A 86 -9.86 11.53 15.35
CA ALA A 86 -8.50 11.32 14.90
C ALA A 86 -7.90 12.61 14.33
N GLY A 87 -6.75 12.99 14.88
CA GLY A 87 -5.88 13.99 14.29
C GLY A 87 -4.56 13.38 13.81
N GLY A 88 -3.87 14.11 12.95
CA GLY A 88 -2.62 13.65 12.36
C GLY A 88 -1.57 14.73 12.29
N LEU A 89 -0.33 14.29 12.45
CA LEU A 89 0.86 15.03 12.07
C LEU A 89 1.20 14.62 10.63
N ARG A 90 1.35 15.60 9.73
CA ARG A 90 1.59 15.34 8.31
C ARG A 90 2.72 16.20 7.76
N VAL A 91 3.41 15.69 6.75
CA VAL A 91 4.51 16.37 6.05
C VAL A 91 4.25 16.37 4.55
N VAL A 92 4.83 17.34 3.83
CA VAL A 92 4.81 17.35 2.36
C VAL A 92 6.00 16.51 1.87
N PRO A 93 5.79 15.43 1.11
CA PRO A 93 6.90 14.68 0.54
C PRO A 93 7.61 15.51 -0.53
N GLU A 94 8.94 15.47 -0.55
CA GLU A 94 9.77 16.21 -1.50
C GLU A 94 9.96 15.46 -2.82
N SER A 95 9.82 14.13 -2.80
CA SER A 95 9.95 13.31 -4.00
C SER A 95 9.16 12.00 -3.91
N GLU A 96 8.84 11.45 -5.07
CA GLU A 96 8.25 10.11 -5.21
C GLU A 96 9.09 9.02 -4.54
N GLY A 97 10.41 9.21 -4.38
CA GLY A 97 11.31 8.26 -3.73
C GLY A 97 11.09 8.11 -2.22
N GLN A 98 10.61 9.16 -1.56
CA GLN A 98 10.32 9.14 -0.11
C GLN A 98 9.05 8.36 0.20
N VAL A 99 8.07 8.41 -0.70
CA VAL A 99 6.77 7.77 -0.55
C VAL A 99 6.87 6.27 -0.86
N LYS A 100 6.42 5.41 0.05
CA LYS A 100 6.51 3.95 -0.09
C LYS A 100 5.17 3.25 0.14
N VAL A 101 5.11 1.99 -0.26
CA VAL A 101 3.99 1.11 0.03
C VAL A 101 3.82 1.02 1.55
N GLY A 102 2.59 1.19 2.02
CA GLY A 102 2.22 1.22 3.44
C GLY A 102 2.00 2.61 4.01
N ASP A 103 2.52 3.67 3.38
CA ASP A 103 2.30 5.05 3.85
C ASP A 103 0.82 5.45 3.77
N ILE A 104 0.36 6.24 4.74
CA ILE A 104 -0.97 6.87 4.71
C ILE A 104 -0.83 8.27 4.16
N ILE A 105 -1.42 8.52 3.00
CA ILE A 105 -1.27 9.78 2.29
C ILE A 105 -2.58 10.55 2.19
N SER A 106 -2.48 11.87 2.12
CA SER A 106 -3.55 12.76 1.70
C SER A 106 -3.29 13.14 0.24
N PHE A 107 -4.18 12.75 -0.68
CA PHE A 107 -4.05 13.05 -2.10
C PHE A 107 -5.31 13.71 -2.66
N ARG A 108 -5.13 14.50 -3.71
CA ARG A 108 -6.21 15.20 -4.41
C ARG A 108 -6.85 14.25 -5.42
N ALA A 109 -8.15 14.04 -5.28
CA ALA A 109 -8.96 13.35 -6.28
C ALA A 109 -10.23 14.16 -6.49
N ASP A 110 -10.50 14.51 -7.75
CA ASP A 110 -11.46 15.56 -8.11
C ASP A 110 -11.20 16.85 -7.30
N GLU A 111 -12.23 17.40 -6.66
CA GLU A 111 -12.14 18.61 -5.82
C GLU A 111 -11.94 18.29 -4.32
N LYS A 112 -11.62 17.03 -3.98
CA LYS A 112 -11.56 16.56 -2.58
C LYS A 112 -10.17 16.05 -2.20
N LEU A 113 -9.81 16.26 -0.94
CA LEU A 113 -8.63 15.65 -0.34
C LEU A 113 -9.05 14.32 0.29
N ILE A 114 -8.50 13.22 -0.22
CA ILE A 114 -8.77 11.85 0.24
C ILE A 114 -7.58 11.35 1.04
N VAL A 115 -7.84 10.61 2.12
CA VAL A 115 -6.80 10.04 2.98
C VAL A 115 -6.89 8.53 2.94
N HIS A 116 -5.93 7.86 2.30
CA HIS A 116 -5.87 6.40 2.17
C HIS A 116 -4.43 5.88 2.23
N ARG A 117 -4.28 4.56 2.38
CA ARG A 117 -2.98 3.88 2.42
C ARG A 117 -2.51 3.51 1.02
N ILE A 118 -1.23 3.66 0.75
CA ILE A 118 -0.59 3.14 -0.45
C ILE A 118 -0.46 1.63 -0.34
N VAL A 119 -1.04 0.90 -1.29
CA VAL A 119 -0.97 -0.57 -1.36
C VAL A 119 -0.08 -1.05 -2.50
N GLU A 120 0.26 -0.19 -3.46
CA GLU A 120 1.16 -0.51 -4.56
C GLU A 120 1.94 0.74 -4.98
N LYS A 121 3.18 0.54 -5.42
CA LYS A 121 4.01 1.54 -6.08
C LYS A 121 4.66 0.87 -7.29
N GLY A 122 4.57 1.51 -8.46
CA GLY A 122 5.14 0.95 -9.68
C GLY A 122 5.58 2.03 -10.66
N LEU A 123 6.00 1.58 -11.84
CA LEU A 123 6.41 2.43 -12.95
C LEU A 123 5.59 2.05 -14.18
N ASP A 124 5.05 3.04 -14.88
CA ASP A 124 4.43 2.85 -16.19
C ASP A 124 4.90 3.92 -17.19
N GLY A 125 4.26 4.00 -18.36
CA GLY A 125 4.66 4.90 -19.44
C GLY A 125 4.59 6.38 -19.11
N GLU A 126 3.92 6.75 -18.01
CA GLU A 126 3.78 8.14 -17.55
C GLU A 126 4.65 8.43 -16.31
N GLY A 127 5.44 7.46 -15.84
CA GLY A 127 6.31 7.60 -14.68
C GLY A 127 5.84 6.77 -13.49
N VAL A 128 6.25 7.18 -12.28
CA VAL A 128 5.88 6.47 -11.06
C VAL A 128 4.38 6.62 -10.83
N TYR A 129 3.74 5.55 -10.37
CA TYR A 129 2.37 5.57 -9.90
C TYR A 129 2.26 4.94 -8.52
N PHE A 130 1.19 5.31 -7.83
CA PHE A 130 0.79 4.73 -6.57
C PHE A 130 -0.65 4.24 -6.67
N VAL A 131 -0.96 3.10 -6.05
CA VAL A 131 -2.35 2.65 -5.88
C VAL A 131 -2.70 2.81 -4.42
N THR A 132 -3.82 3.46 -4.14
CA THR A 132 -4.30 3.69 -2.78
C THR A 132 -5.53 2.85 -2.46
N LYS A 133 -5.76 2.65 -1.17
CA LYS A 133 -6.94 1.97 -0.66
C LYS A 133 -7.19 2.40 0.78
N GLY A 134 -8.46 2.65 1.12
CA GLY A 134 -8.86 2.78 2.52
C GLY A 134 -8.66 1.48 3.29
N ASP A 135 -8.13 1.55 4.51
CA ASP A 135 -7.86 0.36 5.34
C ASP A 135 -9.10 -0.54 5.53
N ASN A 136 -10.29 0.06 5.56
CA ASN A 136 -11.59 -0.63 5.67
C ASN A 136 -12.32 -0.83 4.34
N ASN A 137 -11.75 -0.43 3.21
CA ASN A 137 -12.39 -0.61 1.90
C ASN A 137 -12.09 -2.01 1.37
N SER A 138 -12.97 -2.58 0.53
CA SER A 138 -12.72 -3.84 -0.17
C SER A 138 -12.11 -3.65 -1.55
N VAL A 139 -12.16 -2.43 -2.09
CA VAL A 139 -11.73 -2.08 -3.44
C VAL A 139 -10.66 -0.99 -3.33
N VAL A 140 -9.65 -1.07 -4.19
CA VAL A 140 -8.65 -0.02 -4.39
C VAL A 140 -9.29 1.20 -5.06
N ASP A 141 -8.70 2.38 -4.88
CA ASP A 141 -9.22 3.59 -5.53
C ASP A 141 -8.86 3.59 -7.03
N GLY A 142 -7.57 3.79 -7.33
CA GLY A 142 -7.04 3.88 -8.68
C GLY A 142 -5.55 4.23 -8.64
N LYS A 143 -4.93 4.35 -9.81
CA LYS A 143 -3.56 4.87 -9.93
C LYS A 143 -3.58 6.39 -9.75
N ILE A 144 -2.70 6.90 -8.89
CA ILE A 144 -2.42 8.33 -8.74
C ILE A 144 -0.95 8.60 -9.02
N ARG A 145 -0.64 9.85 -9.37
CA ARG A 145 0.70 10.38 -9.59
C ARG A 145 1.21 11.10 -8.36
N PHE A 146 2.53 11.30 -8.31
CA PHE A 146 3.17 11.97 -7.18
C PHE A 146 2.63 13.39 -6.98
N GLU A 147 2.32 14.10 -8.05
CA GLU A 147 1.78 15.47 -8.02
C GLU A 147 0.39 15.56 -7.38
N GLU A 148 -0.33 14.45 -7.29
CA GLU A 148 -1.62 14.37 -6.61
C GLU A 148 -1.46 14.18 -5.10
N ILE A 149 -0.28 13.76 -4.62
CA ILE A 149 0.01 13.55 -3.20
C ILE A 149 0.37 14.88 -2.54
N GLU A 150 -0.46 15.34 -1.61
CA GLU A 150 -0.20 16.58 -0.89
C GLU A 150 0.55 16.36 0.43
N TYR A 151 0.23 15.28 1.13
CA TYR A 151 0.81 15.00 2.44
C TYR A 151 1.01 13.51 2.71
N VAL A 152 2.01 13.19 3.52
CA VAL A 152 2.15 11.90 4.19
C VAL A 152 1.87 12.05 5.67
N THR A 153 1.09 11.14 6.23
CA THR A 153 0.78 11.08 7.67
C THR A 153 1.90 10.37 8.39
N VAL A 154 2.55 11.07 9.31
CA VAL A 154 3.74 10.60 10.04
C VAL A 154 3.47 10.39 11.53
N GLY A 155 2.30 10.81 12.01
CA GLY A 155 1.83 10.54 13.37
C GLY A 155 0.32 10.67 13.46
N VAL A 156 -0.29 9.91 14.38
CA VAL A 156 -1.74 9.91 14.64
C VAL A 156 -1.97 10.10 16.13
N PHE A 157 -2.93 10.93 16.49
CA PHE A 157 -3.34 11.19 17.87
C PHE A 157 -4.87 11.19 17.98
N TRP A 158 -5.36 10.92 19.19
CA TRP A 158 -6.77 10.64 19.51
C TRP A 158 -7.25 11.47 20.69
#